data_AF-A0AAW4ZIQ1-F1
#
_entry.id   AF-A0AAW4ZIQ1-F1
#
_cell.length_a   1.000
_cell.length_b   1.000
_cell.length_c   1.000
_cell.angle_alpha   90.00
_cell.angle_beta   90.00
_cell.angle_gamma   90.00
#
_symmetry.space_group_name_H-M   'P 1'
#
loop_
_entity.id
_entity.type
_entity.pdbx_description
1 polymer ?
#
loop_
_entity_poly.entity_id
_entity_poly.type
_entity_poly.pdbx_seq_one_letter_code
_entity_poly.pdbx_strand_id
1 'polypeptide(L)'
;MNIISIVNYNNVSITEDFILRFKDVNESNILLVVDNSLSKLACESLEEKYSSENIMFLYPKENLGYMRAGAFAYNYIKDKFSFDFFILSNNDIIIDDDQFFDKLDSYNNLDQDIMLLSPSVIDEQRNVNPYMRARKSEKYMKLWSFILSSYIMAWVFNKLISIKSKFNRNYSNDRETCNENIYGTHGSIFILNKSFFNRGGTLDELPFLYGEEIYISEQILLMNGKCIYVDDFKFSHNSSSTLGKKYTYFKFKCICEAHAFLMKRYY
;
A
#
# COMPACT_ATOMS: atom_id res chain seq x y z
N MET A 1 1.48 -10.79 -17.38
CA MET A 1 2.69 -10.01 -16.99
C MET A 1 2.25 -8.92 -16.04
N ASN A 2 2.97 -8.77 -14.94
CA ASN A 2 2.63 -7.86 -13.85
C ASN A 2 3.78 -6.89 -13.60
N ILE A 3 3.47 -5.75 -12.98
CA ILE A 3 4.46 -4.76 -12.57
C ILE A 3 4.38 -4.61 -11.06
N ILE A 4 5.52 -4.71 -10.39
CA ILE A 4 5.65 -4.39 -8.98
C ILE A 4 6.47 -3.12 -8.83
N SER A 5 5.98 -2.20 -8.03
CA SER A 5 6.70 -1.00 -7.60
C SER A 5 6.90 -1.06 -6.10
N ILE A 6 8.16 -1.10 -5.68
CA ILE A 6 8.53 -0.92 -4.27
C ILE A 6 9.08 0.49 -4.04
N VAL A 7 8.74 1.07 -2.90
CA VAL A 7 9.23 2.39 -2.50
C VAL A 7 10.28 2.22 -1.41
N ASN A 8 11.53 2.57 -1.72
CA ASN A 8 12.62 2.62 -0.74
C ASN A 8 12.75 4.02 -0.14
N TYR A 9 12.98 4.09 1.17
CA TYR A 9 13.42 5.31 1.85
C TYR A 9 14.45 4.96 2.92
N ASN A 10 15.73 5.14 2.61
CA ASN A 10 16.87 4.83 3.51
C ASN A 10 16.93 3.38 4.06
N ASN A 11 16.25 2.41 3.43
CA ASN A 11 16.17 1.01 3.89
C ASN A 11 16.73 0.05 2.82
N VAL A 12 18.00 0.23 2.49
CA VAL A 12 18.68 -0.42 1.36
C VAL A 12 18.75 -1.95 1.54
N SER A 13 19.12 -2.45 2.72
CA SER A 13 19.20 -3.89 2.99
C SER A 13 17.87 -4.61 2.78
N ILE A 14 16.78 -4.01 3.22
CA ILE A 14 15.43 -4.58 3.07
C ILE A 14 15.01 -4.58 1.60
N THR A 15 15.38 -3.53 0.87
CA THR A 15 15.18 -3.45 -0.58
C THR A 15 15.95 -4.56 -1.31
N GLU A 16 17.18 -4.87 -0.88
CA GLU A 16 17.95 -5.99 -1.41
C GLU A 16 17.27 -7.35 -1.15
N ASP A 17 16.78 -7.58 0.07
CA ASP A 17 16.05 -8.81 0.41
C ASP A 17 14.80 -8.97 -0.48
N PHE A 18 14.05 -7.89 -0.72
CA PHE A 18 12.91 -7.91 -1.64
C PHE A 18 13.33 -8.26 -3.07
N ILE A 19 14.41 -7.66 -3.58
CA ILE A 19 14.92 -7.92 -4.93
C ILE A 19 15.32 -9.39 -5.08
N LEU A 20 16.04 -9.95 -4.11
CA LEU A 20 16.44 -11.36 -4.11
C LEU A 20 15.20 -12.24 -4.13
N ARG A 21 14.24 -11.99 -3.24
CA ARG A 21 13.00 -12.76 -3.20
C ARG A 21 12.21 -12.67 -4.50
N PHE A 22 12.10 -11.48 -5.07
CA PHE A 22 11.45 -11.27 -6.37
C PHE A 22 12.13 -12.11 -7.45
N LYS A 23 13.46 -12.14 -7.53
CA LYS A 23 14.19 -12.95 -8.51
C LYS A 23 13.94 -14.44 -8.37
N ASP A 24 13.72 -14.93 -7.16
CA ASP A 24 13.48 -16.35 -6.90
C ASP A 24 12.11 -16.84 -7.38
N VAL A 25 11.10 -15.95 -7.43
CA VAL A 25 9.72 -16.30 -7.81
C VAL A 25 9.28 -15.71 -9.15
N ASN A 26 10.08 -14.83 -9.74
CA ASN A 26 9.69 -14.11 -10.93
C ASN A 26 10.18 -14.77 -12.22
N GLU A 27 9.24 -15.11 -13.11
CA GLU A 27 9.58 -15.62 -14.45
C GLU A 27 9.53 -14.54 -15.54
N SER A 28 8.62 -13.54 -15.45
CA SER A 28 8.38 -12.58 -16.55
C SER A 28 7.86 -11.20 -16.14
N ASN A 29 7.75 -10.92 -14.84
CA ASN A 29 7.24 -9.65 -14.32
C ASN A 29 8.37 -8.62 -14.18
N ILE A 30 7.97 -7.36 -14.04
CA ILE A 30 8.89 -6.22 -13.89
C ILE A 30 8.86 -5.71 -12.46
N LEU A 31 10.03 -5.47 -11.88
CA LEU A 31 10.21 -4.78 -10.61
C LEU A 31 10.74 -3.36 -10.86
N LEU A 32 10.06 -2.38 -10.28
CA LEU A 32 10.47 -0.98 -10.22
C LEU A 32 10.87 -0.67 -8.77
N VAL A 33 12.13 -0.32 -8.58
CA VAL A 33 12.67 0.13 -7.30
C VAL A 33 12.70 1.65 -7.31
N VAL A 34 11.74 2.28 -6.63
CA VAL A 34 11.68 3.73 -6.50
C VAL A 34 12.44 4.17 -5.26
N ASP A 35 13.65 4.71 -5.45
CA ASP A 35 14.43 5.26 -4.35
C ASP A 35 13.98 6.68 -4.03
N ASN A 36 13.12 6.81 -3.02
CA ASN A 36 12.53 8.05 -2.55
C ASN A 36 13.45 8.82 -1.58
N SER A 37 14.70 8.35 -1.44
CA SER A 37 15.75 8.98 -0.63
C SER A 37 16.22 10.29 -1.28
N LEU A 38 16.69 11.22 -0.45
CA LEU A 38 17.22 12.50 -0.94
C LEU A 38 18.58 12.35 -1.65
N SER A 39 19.30 11.26 -1.38
CA SER A 39 20.61 10.97 -1.97
C SER A 39 20.59 9.65 -2.71
N LYS A 40 21.01 9.68 -3.98
CA LYS A 40 21.12 8.48 -4.83
C LYS A 40 22.10 7.45 -4.28
N LEU A 41 23.09 7.91 -3.50
CA LEU A 41 24.15 7.09 -2.91
C LEU A 41 23.61 5.89 -2.11
N ALA A 42 22.38 5.96 -1.60
CA ALA A 42 21.78 4.88 -0.85
C ALA A 42 21.54 3.62 -1.72
N CYS A 43 21.03 3.76 -2.94
CA CYS A 43 20.66 2.63 -3.80
C CYS A 43 21.59 2.40 -5.00
N GLU A 44 22.63 3.22 -5.22
CA GLU A 44 23.57 3.05 -6.34
C GLU A 44 24.19 1.65 -6.40
N SER A 45 24.62 1.09 -5.26
CA SER A 45 25.22 -0.25 -5.22
C SER A 45 24.22 -1.36 -5.60
N LEU A 46 22.93 -1.17 -5.28
CA LEU A 46 21.88 -2.10 -5.70
C LEU A 46 21.58 -1.98 -7.20
N GLU A 47 21.58 -0.75 -7.72
CA GLU A 47 21.40 -0.50 -9.16
C GLU A 47 22.52 -1.19 -9.96
N GLU A 48 23.79 -1.00 -9.57
CA GLU A 48 24.93 -1.66 -10.23
C GLU A 48 24.85 -3.19 -10.21
N LYS A 49 24.34 -3.76 -9.10
CA LYS A 49 24.30 -5.21 -8.88
C LYS A 49 23.10 -5.90 -9.51
N TYR A 50 21.94 -5.24 -9.56
CA TYR A 50 20.67 -5.89 -9.87
C TYR A 50 19.90 -5.30 -11.05
N SER A 51 20.31 -4.13 -11.57
CA SER A 51 19.64 -3.52 -12.72
C SER A 51 19.64 -4.46 -13.93
N SER A 52 18.48 -4.60 -14.57
CA SER A 52 18.27 -5.47 -15.73
C SER A 52 17.00 -5.04 -16.49
N GLU A 53 16.66 -5.74 -17.58
CA GLU A 53 15.41 -5.48 -18.31
C GLU A 53 14.15 -5.65 -17.44
N ASN A 54 14.22 -6.52 -16.44
CA ASN A 54 13.10 -6.83 -15.54
C ASN A 54 13.21 -6.13 -14.17
N ILE A 55 14.32 -5.44 -13.87
CA ILE A 55 14.53 -4.73 -12.59
C ILE A 55 15.08 -3.34 -12.89
N MET A 56 14.25 -2.32 -12.69
CA MET A 56 14.58 -0.94 -13.02
C MET A 56 14.62 -0.07 -11.76
N PHE A 57 15.59 0.82 -11.68
CA PHE A 57 15.73 1.77 -10.57
C PHE A 57 15.27 3.17 -11.00
N LEU A 58 14.47 3.80 -10.16
CA LEU A 58 13.80 5.08 -10.44
C LEU A 58 14.10 6.08 -9.32
N TYR A 59 14.45 7.30 -9.72
CA TYR A 59 14.94 8.35 -8.81
C TYR A 59 14.15 9.66 -9.00
N PRO A 60 13.11 9.94 -8.20
CA PRO A 60 12.33 11.17 -8.29
C PRO A 60 13.09 12.45 -7.90
N LYS A 61 14.34 12.35 -7.40
CA LYS A 61 15.23 13.45 -6.95
C LYS A 61 14.75 14.23 -5.72
N GLU A 62 13.55 13.95 -5.23
CA GLU A 62 13.00 14.45 -3.98
C GLU A 62 12.18 13.35 -3.30
N ASN A 63 11.87 13.52 -2.02
CA ASN A 63 10.95 12.62 -1.33
C ASN A 63 9.52 12.97 -1.71
N LEU A 64 8.88 12.12 -2.51
CA LEU A 64 7.50 12.29 -2.96
C LEU A 64 6.47 11.81 -1.94
N GLY A 65 6.87 11.05 -0.92
CA GLY A 65 5.96 10.23 -0.13
C GLY A 65 5.58 8.93 -0.86
N TYR A 66 4.77 8.08 -0.21
CA TYR A 66 4.55 6.71 -0.67
C TYR A 66 3.70 6.62 -1.94
N MET A 67 2.49 7.19 -1.94
CA MET A 67 1.59 7.10 -3.09
C MET A 67 2.11 7.81 -4.33
N ARG A 68 2.69 8.99 -4.16
CA ARG A 68 3.25 9.76 -5.28
C ARG A 68 4.51 9.10 -5.86
N ALA A 69 5.31 8.41 -5.04
CA ALA A 69 6.39 7.56 -5.55
C ALA A 69 5.83 6.38 -6.38
N GLY A 70 4.74 5.76 -5.93
CA GLY A 70 4.00 4.78 -6.73
C GLY A 70 3.46 5.36 -8.05
N ALA A 71 2.92 6.58 -8.02
CA ALA A 71 2.45 7.29 -9.21
C ALA A 71 3.60 7.59 -10.19
N PHE A 72 4.76 7.97 -9.67
CA PHE A 72 5.97 8.19 -10.46
C PHE A 72 6.40 6.91 -11.21
N ALA A 73 6.42 5.77 -10.52
CA ALA A 73 6.68 4.47 -11.14
C ALA A 73 5.63 4.09 -12.20
N TYR A 74 4.35 4.22 -11.86
CA TYR A 74 3.25 3.95 -12.79
C TYR A 74 3.39 4.78 -14.07
N ASN A 75 3.61 6.09 -13.95
CA ASN A 75 3.77 6.98 -15.10
C ASN A 75 5.01 6.67 -15.93
N TYR A 76 6.09 6.15 -15.32
CA TYR A 76 7.28 5.74 -16.04
C TYR A 76 7.05 4.50 -16.92
N ILE A 77 6.20 3.58 -16.49
CA ILE A 77 6.10 2.23 -17.06
C ILE A 77 4.86 2.00 -17.92
N LYS A 78 3.78 2.76 -17.68
CA LYS A 78 2.45 2.50 -18.27
C LYS A 78 2.42 2.47 -19.79
N ASP A 79 3.27 3.27 -20.44
CA ASP A 79 3.34 3.39 -21.90
C ASP A 79 4.45 2.50 -22.52
N LYS A 80 5.24 1.82 -21.67
CA LYS A 80 6.37 0.97 -22.10
C LYS A 80 6.00 -0.51 -22.17
N PHE A 81 5.10 -0.95 -21.30
CA PHE A 81 4.71 -2.35 -21.17
C PHE A 81 3.21 -2.47 -20.98
N SER A 82 2.62 -3.52 -21.56
CA SER A 82 1.25 -3.94 -21.24
C SER A 82 1.28 -4.84 -20.02
N PHE A 83 0.50 -4.53 -18.99
CA PHE A 83 0.45 -5.30 -17.74
C PHE A 83 -0.99 -5.52 -17.31
N ASP A 84 -1.21 -6.59 -16.54
CA ASP A 84 -2.52 -6.93 -15.99
C ASP A 84 -2.74 -6.34 -14.60
N PHE A 85 -1.69 -6.36 -13.79
CA PHE A 85 -1.69 -5.79 -12.44
C PHE A 85 -0.49 -4.85 -12.24
N PHE A 86 -0.75 -3.74 -11.54
CA PHE A 86 0.27 -2.86 -10.96
C PHE A 86 0.21 -3.01 -9.44
N ILE A 87 1.28 -3.50 -8.86
CA ILE A 87 1.40 -3.79 -7.43
C ILE A 87 2.24 -2.69 -6.80
N LEU A 88 1.63 -1.87 -5.95
CA LEU A 88 2.37 -0.91 -5.12
C LEU A 88 2.60 -1.55 -3.75
N SER A 89 3.85 -1.72 -3.36
CA SER A 89 4.22 -2.37 -2.09
C SER A 89 5.22 -1.54 -1.32
N ASN A 90 5.15 -1.63 0.01
CA ASN A 90 6.29 -1.29 0.84
C ASN A 90 7.45 -2.26 0.54
N ASN A 91 8.68 -1.82 0.81
CA ASN A 91 9.86 -2.66 0.61
C ASN A 91 10.05 -3.71 1.73
N ASP A 92 9.38 -3.58 2.87
CA ASP A 92 9.44 -4.49 4.02
C ASP A 92 8.39 -5.62 4.02
N ILE A 93 7.67 -5.75 2.91
CA ILE A 93 6.76 -6.85 2.63
C ILE A 93 7.52 -7.99 1.96
N ILE A 94 7.33 -9.21 2.45
CA ILE A 94 7.96 -10.42 1.93
C ILE A 94 6.89 -11.24 1.21
N ILE A 95 7.20 -11.68 -0.02
CA ILE A 95 6.37 -12.60 -0.79
C ILE A 95 6.57 -14.00 -0.20
N ASP A 96 5.61 -14.58 0.52
CA ASP A 96 5.81 -15.90 1.16
C ASP A 96 5.39 -17.08 0.25
N ASP A 97 4.84 -16.78 -0.92
CA ASP A 97 4.24 -17.75 -1.82
C ASP A 97 5.01 -17.84 -3.15
N ASP A 98 5.64 -19.00 -3.40
CA ASP A 98 6.41 -19.23 -4.63
C ASP A 98 5.54 -19.23 -5.88
N GLN A 99 4.25 -19.52 -5.74
CA GLN A 99 3.29 -19.54 -6.84
C GLN A 99 2.47 -18.24 -6.93
N PHE A 100 2.92 -17.17 -6.24
CA PHE A 100 2.16 -15.93 -6.15
C PHE A 100 1.77 -15.38 -7.53
N PHE A 101 2.73 -15.29 -8.47
CA PHE A 101 2.45 -14.74 -9.79
C PHE A 101 1.55 -15.64 -10.64
N ASP A 102 1.75 -16.95 -10.60
CA ASP A 102 0.87 -17.91 -11.30
C ASP A 102 -0.57 -17.81 -10.82
N LYS A 103 -0.75 -17.71 -9.50
CA LYS A 103 -2.07 -17.52 -8.89
C LYS A 103 -2.63 -16.15 -9.26
N LEU A 104 -1.82 -15.08 -9.23
CA LEU A 104 -2.28 -13.74 -9.62
C LEU A 104 -2.76 -13.71 -11.07
N ASP A 105 -2.06 -14.38 -11.97
CA ASP A 105 -2.45 -14.49 -13.38
C ASP A 105 -3.79 -15.22 -13.57
N SER A 106 -4.15 -16.15 -12.66
CA SER A 106 -5.46 -16.80 -12.66
C SER A 106 -6.62 -15.84 -12.32
N TYR A 107 -6.34 -14.70 -11.67
CA TYR A 107 -7.32 -13.64 -11.43
C TYR A 107 -7.48 -12.70 -12.62
N ASN A 108 -6.64 -12.84 -13.66
CA ASN A 108 -6.82 -12.10 -14.88
C ASN A 108 -8.11 -12.54 -15.59
N ASN A 109 -8.91 -11.59 -16.05
CA ASN A 109 -10.18 -11.81 -16.77
C ASN A 109 -11.35 -12.44 -15.98
N LEU A 110 -11.24 -12.69 -14.67
CA LEU A 110 -12.36 -13.25 -13.89
C LEU A 110 -13.56 -12.30 -13.81
N ASP A 111 -13.31 -11.02 -13.50
CA ASP A 111 -14.33 -9.98 -13.39
C ASP A 111 -13.67 -8.61 -13.59
N GLN A 112 -14.15 -7.85 -14.57
CA GLN A 112 -13.60 -6.52 -14.90
C GLN A 112 -13.92 -5.46 -13.85
N ASP A 113 -14.86 -5.73 -12.94
CA ASP A 113 -15.16 -4.85 -11.82
C ASP A 113 -14.18 -5.05 -10.65
N ILE A 114 -13.39 -6.13 -10.63
CA ILE A 114 -12.32 -6.29 -9.64
C ILE A 114 -11.20 -5.32 -9.99
N MET A 115 -11.02 -4.32 -9.14
CA MET A 115 -10.01 -3.27 -9.32
C MET A 115 -8.85 -3.39 -8.35
N LEU A 116 -9.08 -4.06 -7.21
CA LEU A 116 -8.07 -4.25 -6.17
C LEU A 116 -8.21 -5.65 -5.59
N LEU A 117 -7.09 -6.36 -5.49
CA LEU A 117 -6.96 -7.59 -4.73
C LEU A 117 -6.27 -7.27 -3.40
N SER A 118 -6.91 -7.66 -2.30
CA SER A 118 -6.41 -7.49 -0.94
C SER A 118 -5.83 -8.84 -0.49
N PRO A 119 -4.51 -9.01 -0.46
CA PRO A 119 -3.90 -10.28 -0.06
C PRO A 119 -3.95 -10.50 1.45
N SER A 120 -3.70 -11.72 1.91
CA SER A 120 -3.37 -12.01 3.32
C SER A 120 -2.00 -11.43 3.65
N VAL A 121 -1.92 -10.63 4.71
CA VAL A 121 -0.68 -9.97 5.15
C VAL A 121 -0.49 -10.24 6.63
N ILE A 122 0.51 -11.05 6.97
CA ILE A 122 0.82 -11.43 8.34
C ILE A 122 1.81 -10.43 8.96
N ASP A 123 1.36 -9.69 9.97
CA ASP A 123 2.19 -8.83 10.82
C ASP A 123 2.06 -9.25 12.29
N GLU A 124 3.19 -9.46 12.97
CA GLU A 124 3.27 -9.95 14.36
C GLU A 124 2.32 -11.15 14.64
N GLN A 125 2.30 -12.15 13.74
CA GLN A 125 1.44 -13.37 13.79
C GLN A 125 -0.05 -13.13 13.54
N ARG A 126 -0.45 -11.96 13.03
CA ARG A 126 -1.85 -11.63 12.74
C ARG A 126 -2.01 -11.22 11.29
N ASN A 127 -3.08 -11.69 10.67
CA ASN A 127 -3.49 -11.16 9.38
C ASN A 127 -4.08 -9.76 9.58
N VAL A 128 -3.50 -8.75 8.92
CA VAL A 128 -4.00 -7.37 8.95
C VAL A 128 -5.07 -7.11 7.90
N ASN A 129 -5.26 -8.07 6.98
CA ASN A 129 -6.35 -8.10 6.03
C ASN A 129 -7.36 -9.22 6.38
N PRO A 130 -8.65 -9.09 6.00
CA PRO A 130 -9.28 -7.93 5.39
C PRO A 130 -9.29 -6.70 6.33
N TYR A 131 -8.76 -5.57 5.85
CA TYR A 131 -8.52 -4.40 6.70
C TYR A 131 -9.79 -3.58 6.96
N MET A 132 -10.48 -3.16 5.90
CA MET A 132 -11.74 -2.42 6.00
C MET A 132 -12.84 -3.20 5.28
N ARG A 133 -13.76 -3.82 6.02
CA ARG A 133 -14.95 -4.46 5.43
C ARG A 133 -16.02 -3.46 4.99
N ALA A 134 -16.09 -2.28 5.61
CA ALA A 134 -17.12 -1.28 5.33
C ALA A 134 -16.57 0.15 5.29
N ARG A 135 -17.18 0.97 4.42
CA ARG A 135 -16.91 2.41 4.31
C ARG A 135 -17.16 3.11 5.65
N LYS A 136 -16.29 4.05 6.01
CA LYS A 136 -16.50 4.88 7.20
C LYS A 136 -17.66 5.85 6.94
N SER A 137 -18.48 6.11 7.97
CA SER A 137 -19.60 7.04 7.82
C SER A 137 -19.13 8.48 7.82
N GLU A 138 -19.89 9.37 7.19
CA GLU A 138 -19.61 10.82 7.21
C GLU A 138 -19.55 11.38 8.65
N LYS A 139 -20.41 10.87 9.55
CA LYS A 139 -20.38 11.22 10.98
C LYS A 139 -19.06 10.81 11.63
N TYR A 140 -18.52 9.64 11.31
CA TYR A 140 -17.23 9.17 11.79
C TYR A 140 -16.10 10.09 11.30
N MET A 141 -16.12 10.45 10.02
CA MET A 141 -15.09 11.33 9.44
C MET A 141 -15.15 12.75 10.03
N LYS A 142 -16.35 13.30 10.26
CA LYS A 142 -16.54 14.59 10.96
C LYS A 142 -16.05 14.56 12.41
N LEU A 143 -16.25 13.45 13.12
CA LEU A 143 -15.70 13.26 14.46
C LEU A 143 -14.16 13.29 14.44
N TRP A 144 -13.53 12.66 13.44
CA TRP A 144 -12.09 12.75 13.25
C TRP A 144 -11.61 14.17 12.93
N SER A 145 -12.37 14.94 12.14
CA SER A 145 -12.08 16.37 11.94
C SER A 145 -12.04 17.13 13.27
N PHE A 146 -12.94 16.81 14.20
CA PHE A 146 -12.92 17.39 15.54
C PHE A 146 -11.71 16.94 16.35
N ILE A 147 -11.36 15.65 16.34
CA ILE A 147 -10.18 15.12 17.06
C ILE A 147 -8.88 15.76 16.55
N LEU A 148 -8.78 15.94 15.23
CA LEU A 148 -7.62 16.52 14.55
C LEU A 148 -7.57 18.05 14.60
N SER A 149 -8.59 18.71 15.16
CA SER A 149 -8.63 20.18 15.29
C SER A 149 -7.52 20.76 16.19
N SER A 150 -6.93 19.92 17.05
CA SER A 150 -5.82 20.31 17.94
C SER A 150 -4.82 19.16 18.10
N TYR A 151 -3.53 19.49 18.05
CA TYR A 151 -2.46 18.52 18.29
C TYR A 151 -2.57 17.87 19.67
N ILE A 152 -2.92 18.65 20.70
CA ILE A 152 -3.08 18.16 22.06
C ILE A 152 -4.23 17.16 22.13
N MET A 153 -5.36 17.48 21.48
CA MET A 153 -6.52 16.59 21.43
C MET A 153 -6.18 15.27 20.74
N ALA A 154 -5.57 15.34 19.55
CA ALA A 154 -5.15 14.17 18.80
C ALA A 154 -4.12 13.33 19.60
N TRP A 155 -3.18 13.97 20.29
CA TRP A 155 -2.19 13.29 21.12
C TRP A 155 -2.81 12.57 22.32
N VAL A 156 -3.72 13.24 23.05
CA VAL A 156 -4.47 12.63 24.17
C VAL A 156 -5.28 11.44 23.66
N PHE A 157 -6.00 11.60 22.55
CA PHE A 157 -6.81 10.54 21.96
C PHE A 157 -5.97 9.33 21.55
N ASN A 158 -4.82 9.54 20.89
CA ASN A 158 -3.88 8.47 20.54
C ASN A 158 -3.36 7.74 21.80
N LYS A 159 -3.06 8.47 22.87
CA LYS A 159 -2.62 7.88 24.14
C LYS A 159 -3.72 6.99 24.75
N LEU A 160 -4.97 7.45 24.75
CA LEU A 160 -6.12 6.70 25.25
C LEU A 160 -6.36 5.41 24.44
N ILE A 161 -6.27 5.47 23.11
CA ILE A 161 -6.37 4.28 22.25
C ILE A 161 -5.26 3.29 22.54
N SER A 162 -4.01 3.76 22.68
CA SER A 162 -2.86 2.89 22.95
C SER A 162 -2.95 2.16 24.30
N ILE A 163 -3.64 2.75 25.28
CA ILE A 163 -3.91 2.13 26.57
C ILE A 163 -5.00 1.07 26.37
N LYS A 164 -6.10 1.43 25.70
CA LYS A 164 -7.21 0.51 25.45
C LYS A 164 -6.78 -0.71 24.63
N SER A 165 -5.94 -0.55 23.61
CA SER A 165 -5.46 -1.68 22.79
C SER A 165 -4.58 -2.66 23.56
N LYS A 166 -3.88 -2.22 24.61
CA LYS A 166 -3.14 -3.11 25.53
C LYS A 166 -4.07 -3.96 26.39
N PHE A 167 -5.24 -3.43 26.75
CA PHE A 167 -6.26 -4.12 27.56
C PHE A 167 -7.20 -4.99 26.73
N ASN A 168 -7.47 -4.61 25.48
CA ASN A 168 -8.46 -5.24 24.62
C ASN A 168 -7.83 -6.19 23.58
N ARG A 169 -6.81 -6.96 23.96
CA ARG A 169 -6.27 -8.09 23.18
C ARG A 169 -7.27 -9.27 23.12
N ASN A 170 -8.56 -8.99 23.05
CA ASN A 170 -9.60 -9.99 22.82
C ASN A 170 -9.66 -10.26 21.32
N TYR A 171 -9.24 -11.46 20.99
CA TYR A 171 -9.19 -12.06 19.66
C TYR A 171 -10.60 -12.06 19.04
N SER A 172 -10.78 -11.29 17.96
CA SER A 172 -11.89 -11.52 17.05
C SER A 172 -11.52 -12.68 16.14
N ASN A 173 -12.05 -13.87 16.44
CA ASN A 173 -12.16 -14.99 15.50
C ASN A 173 -13.21 -14.67 14.43
N ASP A 174 -13.06 -13.55 13.72
CA ASP A 174 -13.87 -13.34 12.53
C ASP A 174 -13.34 -14.32 11.49
N ARG A 175 -14.20 -15.26 11.06
CA ARG A 175 -13.86 -16.21 10.01
C ARG A 175 -13.48 -15.41 8.77
N GLU A 176 -12.22 -15.49 8.38
CA GLU A 176 -11.73 -14.92 7.12
C GLU A 176 -12.39 -15.71 5.99
N THR A 177 -13.17 -15.02 5.16
CA THR A 177 -13.85 -15.65 4.02
C THR A 177 -13.07 -15.29 2.77
N CYS A 178 -12.46 -16.28 2.12
CA CYS A 178 -11.76 -16.04 0.87
C CYS A 178 -12.75 -15.52 -0.20
N ASN A 179 -12.30 -14.60 -1.05
CA ASN A 179 -13.07 -13.91 -2.07
C ASN A 179 -14.22 -13.03 -1.52
N GLU A 180 -14.06 -12.51 -0.30
CA GLU A 180 -14.97 -11.51 0.29
C GLU A 180 -14.80 -10.15 -0.40
N ASN A 181 -15.91 -9.51 -0.81
CA ASN A 181 -15.88 -8.11 -1.25
C ASN A 181 -15.79 -7.20 -0.02
N ILE A 182 -14.69 -6.47 0.10
CA ILE A 182 -14.39 -5.57 1.20
C ILE A 182 -14.34 -4.12 0.72
N TYR A 183 -14.28 -3.19 1.66
CA TYR A 183 -14.14 -1.78 1.33
C TYR A 183 -12.71 -1.41 0.92
N GLY A 184 -11.70 -1.88 1.65
CA GLY A 184 -10.30 -1.51 1.42
C GLY A 184 -9.28 -2.44 2.05
N THR A 185 -8.12 -2.54 1.40
CA THR A 185 -6.92 -3.28 1.88
C THR A 185 -6.08 -2.43 2.83
N HIS A 186 -5.22 -3.07 3.62
CA HIS A 186 -4.16 -2.42 4.38
C HIS A 186 -3.14 -1.76 3.44
N GLY A 187 -2.63 -0.56 3.80
CA GLY A 187 -1.78 0.26 2.93
C GLY A 187 -0.37 -0.26 2.66
N SER A 188 0.01 -1.42 3.21
CA SER A 188 1.32 -2.02 2.97
C SER A 188 1.49 -2.60 1.57
N ILE A 189 0.39 -3.02 0.93
CA ILE A 189 0.38 -3.57 -0.42
C ILE A 189 -0.97 -3.32 -1.11
N PHE A 190 -0.91 -2.82 -2.33
CA PHE A 190 -2.05 -2.62 -3.22
C PHE A 190 -1.82 -3.38 -4.53
N ILE A 191 -2.60 -4.44 -4.77
CA ILE A 191 -2.56 -5.20 -6.03
C ILE A 191 -3.66 -4.65 -6.94
N LEU A 192 -3.35 -3.62 -7.73
CA LEU A 192 -4.32 -2.91 -8.56
C LEU A 192 -4.42 -3.55 -9.95
N ASN A 193 -5.64 -3.91 -10.35
CA ASN A 193 -5.89 -4.38 -11.72
C ASN A 193 -5.77 -3.20 -12.70
N LYS A 194 -5.33 -3.45 -13.94
CA LYS A 194 -5.31 -2.44 -15.02
C LYS A 194 -6.67 -1.73 -15.21
N SER A 195 -7.78 -2.40 -14.90
CA SER A 195 -9.14 -1.85 -14.93
C SER A 195 -9.29 -0.60 -14.05
N PHE A 196 -8.60 -0.54 -12.89
CA PHE A 196 -8.57 0.62 -12.00
C PHE A 196 -8.10 1.87 -12.74
N PHE A 197 -6.96 1.76 -13.43
CA PHE A 197 -6.37 2.88 -14.16
C PHE A 197 -7.16 3.20 -15.43
N ASN A 198 -7.64 2.18 -16.16
CA ASN A 198 -8.45 2.38 -17.37
C ASN A 198 -9.75 3.14 -17.10
N ARG A 199 -10.31 3.03 -15.88
CA ARG A 199 -11.49 3.78 -15.46
C ARG A 199 -11.17 5.13 -14.79
N GLY A 200 -9.90 5.54 -14.80
CA GLY A 200 -9.47 6.86 -14.34
C GLY A 200 -8.95 6.91 -12.91
N GLY A 201 -8.63 5.77 -12.30
CA GLY A 201 -7.98 5.72 -10.99
C GLY A 201 -6.59 6.37 -11.00
N THR A 202 -6.28 7.16 -9.98
CA THR A 202 -5.02 7.90 -9.84
C THR A 202 -4.33 7.63 -8.51
N LEU A 203 -3.01 7.89 -8.46
CA LEU A 203 -2.16 7.67 -7.27
C LEU A 203 -1.49 8.97 -6.75
N ASP A 204 -1.59 10.08 -7.49
CA ASP A 204 -0.79 11.30 -7.28
C ASP A 204 -1.53 12.48 -6.60
N GLU A 205 -2.85 12.42 -6.45
CA GLU A 205 -3.61 13.53 -5.84
C GLU A 205 -3.49 13.58 -4.31
N LEU A 206 -3.17 12.45 -3.67
CA LEU A 206 -3.09 12.37 -2.21
C LEU A 206 -1.96 13.28 -1.68
N PRO A 207 -2.12 13.90 -0.50
CA PRO A 207 -1.03 14.57 0.20
C PRO A 207 0.14 13.63 0.53
N PHE A 208 1.20 14.19 1.11
CA PHE A 208 2.51 13.54 1.24
C PHE A 208 2.49 12.16 1.94
N LEU A 209 1.70 11.98 3.00
CA LEU A 209 1.60 10.72 3.75
C LEU A 209 0.18 10.53 4.30
N TYR A 210 -0.20 9.26 4.50
CA TYR A 210 -1.44 8.79 5.12
C TYR A 210 -2.68 8.92 4.24
N GLY A 211 -3.66 8.04 4.51
CA GLY A 211 -4.98 8.07 3.88
C GLY A 211 -5.05 7.28 2.58
N GLU A 212 -4.00 6.54 2.25
CA GLU A 212 -3.85 5.73 1.04
C GLU A 212 -4.99 4.71 0.89
N GLU A 213 -5.34 4.03 1.99
CA GLU A 213 -6.37 3.00 1.99
C GLU A 213 -7.74 3.59 1.64
N ILE A 214 -8.11 4.70 2.28
CA ILE A 214 -9.39 5.38 1.99
C ILE A 214 -9.36 5.96 0.58
N TYR A 215 -8.25 6.56 0.17
CA TYR A 215 -8.10 7.19 -1.13
C TYR A 215 -8.35 6.21 -2.29
N ILE A 216 -7.74 5.03 -2.25
CA ILE A 216 -7.96 3.99 -3.26
C ILE A 216 -9.39 3.44 -3.16
N SER A 217 -9.87 3.17 -1.94
CA SER A 217 -11.19 2.58 -1.72
C SER A 217 -12.34 3.46 -2.20
N GLU A 218 -12.27 4.78 -1.97
CA GLU A 218 -13.28 5.74 -2.44
C GLU A 218 -13.29 5.84 -3.98
N GLN A 219 -12.12 5.82 -4.62
CA GLN A 219 -12.04 5.81 -6.09
C GLN A 219 -12.68 4.54 -6.68
N ILE A 220 -12.35 3.38 -6.13
CA ILE A 220 -12.96 2.10 -6.54
C ILE A 220 -14.48 2.14 -6.38
N LEU A 221 -14.97 2.64 -5.23
CA LEU A 221 -16.39 2.77 -4.97
C LEU A 221 -17.09 3.68 -5.99
N LEU A 222 -16.53 4.86 -6.27
CA LEU A 222 -17.09 5.80 -7.25
C LEU A 222 -17.11 5.25 -8.68
N MET A 223 -16.19 4.35 -9.00
CA MET A 223 -16.13 3.65 -10.30
C MET A 223 -16.98 2.38 -10.35
N ASN A 224 -17.80 2.12 -9.31
CA ASN A 224 -18.57 0.88 -9.12
C ASN A 224 -17.71 -0.39 -9.21
N GLY A 225 -16.46 -0.30 -8.78
CA GLY A 225 -15.53 -1.42 -8.71
C GLY A 225 -15.61 -2.21 -7.40
N LYS A 226 -14.82 -3.27 -7.32
CA LYS A 226 -14.73 -4.20 -6.21
C LYS A 226 -13.30 -4.29 -5.70
N CYS A 227 -13.18 -4.41 -4.38
CA CYS A 227 -11.96 -4.78 -3.68
C CYS A 227 -12.19 -6.17 -3.08
N ILE A 228 -11.47 -7.16 -3.56
CA ILE A 228 -11.68 -8.57 -3.16
C ILE A 228 -10.55 -9.01 -2.25
N TYR A 229 -10.90 -9.51 -1.07
CA TYR A 229 -9.97 -10.20 -0.17
C TYR A 229 -9.65 -11.59 -0.72
N VAL A 230 -8.36 -11.89 -0.85
CA VAL A 230 -7.86 -13.17 -1.36
C VAL A 230 -6.88 -13.75 -0.34
N ASP A 231 -7.30 -14.85 0.30
CA ASP A 231 -6.49 -15.54 1.32
C ASP A 231 -5.33 -16.37 0.71
N ASP A 232 -5.43 -16.68 -0.58
CA ASP A 232 -4.44 -17.49 -1.30
C ASP A 232 -3.13 -16.74 -1.53
N PHE A 233 -3.15 -15.40 -1.52
CA PHE A 233 -1.95 -14.57 -1.65
C PHE A 233 -1.41 -14.26 -0.26
N LYS A 234 -0.25 -14.82 0.08
CA LYS A 234 0.33 -14.70 1.43
C LYS A 234 1.59 -13.87 1.41
N PHE A 235 1.61 -12.87 2.28
CA PHE A 235 2.73 -12.00 2.52
C PHE A 235 2.99 -11.86 4.01
N SER A 236 4.23 -11.58 4.38
CA SER A 236 4.60 -11.22 5.75
C SER A 236 5.19 -9.82 5.80
N HIS A 237 4.94 -9.12 6.89
CA HIS A 237 5.50 -7.80 7.16
C HIS A 237 6.69 -7.93 8.10
N ASN A 238 7.87 -7.50 7.66
CA ASN A 238 9.02 -7.40 8.54
C ASN A 238 8.97 -6.06 9.28
N SER A 239 8.23 -5.99 10.39
CA SER A 239 7.83 -4.78 11.12
C SER A 239 8.98 -4.02 11.83
N SER A 240 10.21 -4.15 11.36
CA SER A 240 11.40 -3.58 11.99
C SER A 240 11.80 -2.17 11.55
N SER A 241 11.24 -1.58 10.48
CA SER A 241 12.06 -0.62 9.70
C SER A 241 11.48 0.68 9.13
N THR A 242 10.18 0.90 8.94
CA THR A 242 9.76 1.99 8.03
C THR A 242 9.15 3.25 8.67
N LEU A 243 8.50 3.18 9.83
CA LEU A 243 7.93 4.37 10.49
C LEU A 243 8.12 4.33 12.01
N GLY A 244 8.94 5.24 12.55
CA GLY A 244 9.17 5.32 14.00
C GLY A 244 7.86 5.34 14.80
N LYS A 245 7.72 4.45 15.79
CA LYS A 245 6.49 4.22 16.58
C LYS A 245 5.96 5.47 17.33
N LYS A 246 6.73 6.56 17.36
CA LYS A 246 6.39 7.81 18.04
C LYS A 246 5.44 8.67 17.22
N TYR A 247 4.36 9.12 17.85
CA TYR A 247 3.50 10.16 17.31
C TYR A 247 4.21 11.53 17.41
N THR A 248 4.53 12.12 16.28
CA THR A 248 5.23 13.42 16.18
C THR A 248 4.31 14.49 15.63
N TYR A 249 4.68 15.76 15.83
CA TYR A 249 3.95 16.89 15.26
C TYR A 249 3.94 16.87 13.72
N PHE A 250 5.02 16.39 13.11
CA PHE A 250 5.07 16.16 11.66
C PHE A 250 4.01 15.15 11.20
N LYS A 251 3.94 13.97 11.84
CA LYS A 251 2.91 12.97 11.54
C LYS A 251 1.50 13.52 11.71
N PHE A 252 1.26 14.27 12.79
CA PHE A 252 -0.03 14.94 13.00
C PHE A 252 -0.40 15.86 11.84
N LYS A 253 0.53 16.71 11.36
CA LYS A 253 0.27 17.58 10.21
C LYS A 253 -0.09 16.78 8.95
N CYS A 254 0.67 15.74 8.62
CA CYS A 254 0.38 14.88 7.47
C CYS A 254 -1.01 14.22 7.60
N ILE A 255 -1.37 13.70 8.78
CA ILE A 255 -2.70 13.12 9.02
C ILE A 255 -3.80 14.18 8.85
N CYS A 256 -3.59 15.41 9.35
CA CYS A 256 -4.57 16.49 9.17
C CYS A 256 -4.76 16.87 7.70
N GLU A 257 -3.66 16.97 6.94
CA GLU A 257 -3.70 17.28 5.50
C GLU A 257 -4.41 16.18 4.72
N ALA A 258 -4.04 14.92 4.94
CA ALA A 258 -4.68 13.76 4.32
C ALA A 258 -6.18 13.68 4.67
N HIS A 259 -6.53 13.83 5.95
CA HIS A 259 -7.92 13.79 6.40
C HIS A 259 -8.76 14.93 5.80
N ALA A 260 -8.22 16.15 5.78
CA ALA A 260 -8.89 17.30 5.17
C ALA A 260 -9.10 17.11 3.66
N PHE A 261 -8.11 16.56 2.96
CA PHE A 261 -8.22 16.20 1.54
C PHE A 261 -9.33 15.17 1.31
N LEU A 262 -9.30 14.05 2.04
CA LEU A 262 -10.29 12.97 1.92
C LEU A 262 -11.70 13.44 2.24
N MET A 263 -11.85 14.25 3.29
CA MET A 263 -13.12 14.90 3.62
C MET A 263 -13.62 15.71 2.43
N LYS A 264 -12.84 16.70 1.96
CA LYS A 264 -13.27 17.59 0.88
C LYS A 264 -13.60 16.85 -0.42
N ARG A 265 -12.90 15.76 -0.72
CA ARG A 265 -13.00 15.04 -1.99
C ARG A 265 -14.15 14.03 -2.01
N TYR A 266 -14.42 13.35 -0.89
CA TYR A 266 -15.28 12.15 -0.85
C TYR A 266 -16.41 12.19 0.20
N TYR A 267 -16.44 13.18 1.10
CA TYR A 267 -17.43 13.28 2.18
C TYR A 267 -18.11 14.65 2.21
#